data_AF-F9XEL0-F1
#
_entry.id   AF-F9XEL0-F1
#
_cell.length_a   1.000
_cell.length_b   1.000
_cell.length_c   1.000
_cell.angle_alpha   90.00
_cell.angle_beta   90.00
_cell.angle_gamma   90.00
#
_symmetry.space_group_name_H-M   'P 1'
#
loop_
_entity.id
_entity.type
_entity.pdbx_description
1 polymer ?
#
loop_
_entity_poly.entity_id
_entity_poly.type
_entity_poly.pdbx_seq_one_letter_code
_entity_poly.pdbx_strand_id
1 'polypeptide(L)'
;MAGRPLQDCEKLYDEALARFPGSFFAYHLSPNAILPDREKPMELKGIPMHLQKAIIRARLLLGDTRNAYLALDTALRLYPTNISHRLLKNFLIERPITEAYTIYAMAYRAGMNTSGQVFKTLMSSLRLASNMTSIPVHFQVLRAMVSMMYVFVGNSKKIPSNTLAELTIAITHIGLLPGVAAMTQSQRDEIFQLVLDIIKTLWDVGARFQATPTASAFVNIIKNIAAPAQSRSIAENAMADMTALGLEPTEATRRAMMNVAGAIADEEMVHKTWDDIVASRSAKGKRPDLIDLNVTIKAARQVGMKAFIQQQADVAKQYLSSKEQSSIDYYTMGRDEVVPNPELARSTAEEILEGVKRLRADLAIFDEKTKDPSGAMDFSKRPGMLLREPSIFADIPEAEMRKIYDEFTTEQVRKSASSDDRDATFAEHETSQFSPDDTVPDTDPTVPKTDPIVPDPASTTQPDPSTVTPARSMPLSPTGIPLSTLRYESWRAINALLYHSARNDRAHAAAVDVAIWEGRSPPKREMGFTGENLEVGEWGFGGVGLGEWLGEGQEREEDVGARGEEGEEGEEGRKRDGEESKGDVELARGEIGRLRGRE
;
A
#
# COMPACT_ATOMS: atom_id res chain seq x y z
N MET A 1 1.40 -25.08 -16.23
CA MET A 1 2.09 -23.93 -16.88
C MET A 1 3.41 -23.55 -16.22
N ALA A 2 3.81 -24.11 -15.07
CA ALA A 2 5.22 -24.01 -14.68
C ALA A 2 6.09 -24.74 -15.72
N GLY A 3 7.13 -24.07 -16.24
CA GLY A 3 8.10 -24.65 -17.17
C GLY A 3 7.79 -24.56 -18.68
N ARG A 4 6.78 -23.80 -19.12
CA ARG A 4 6.62 -23.45 -20.55
C ARG A 4 7.15 -22.04 -20.85
N PRO A 5 7.69 -21.77 -22.05
CA PRO A 5 8.07 -20.42 -22.48
C PRO A 5 6.90 -19.43 -22.44
N LEU A 6 7.22 -18.13 -22.34
CA LEU A 6 6.19 -17.07 -22.36
C LEU A 6 5.47 -17.04 -23.72
N GLN A 7 6.20 -17.25 -24.82
CA GLN A 7 5.65 -17.25 -26.18
C GLN A 7 4.54 -18.29 -26.37
N ASP A 8 4.68 -19.48 -25.78
CA ASP A 8 3.63 -20.51 -25.79
C ASP A 8 2.37 -20.04 -25.05
N CYS A 9 2.55 -19.30 -23.95
CA CYS A 9 1.45 -18.79 -23.13
C CYS A 9 0.72 -17.64 -23.82
N GLU A 10 1.45 -16.72 -24.45
CA GLU A 10 0.88 -15.64 -25.28
C GLU A 10 0.15 -16.20 -26.50
N LYS A 11 0.74 -17.18 -27.22
CA LYS A 11 0.05 -17.82 -28.35
C LYS A 11 -1.28 -18.49 -27.93
N LEU A 12 -1.28 -19.20 -26.81
CA LEU A 12 -2.51 -19.80 -26.25
C LEU A 12 -3.53 -18.74 -25.79
N TYR A 13 -3.06 -17.57 -25.36
CA TYR A 13 -3.90 -16.42 -25.00
C TYR A 13 -4.55 -15.81 -26.25
N ASP A 14 -3.77 -15.55 -27.30
CA ASP A 14 -4.26 -15.02 -28.59
C ASP A 14 -5.23 -15.99 -29.27
N GLU A 15 -4.91 -17.29 -29.29
CA GLU A 15 -5.84 -18.33 -29.77
C GLU A 15 -7.15 -18.34 -28.96
N ALA A 16 -7.10 -18.14 -27.64
CA ALA A 16 -8.28 -18.10 -26.79
C ALA A 16 -9.12 -16.83 -27.00
N LEU A 17 -8.50 -15.69 -27.33
CA LEU A 17 -9.20 -14.47 -27.73
C LEU A 17 -9.85 -14.61 -29.11
N ALA A 18 -9.17 -15.25 -30.07
CA ALA A 18 -9.65 -15.47 -31.43
C ALA A 18 -10.83 -16.45 -31.50
N ARG A 19 -10.99 -17.37 -30.53
CA ARG A 19 -12.09 -18.35 -30.47
C ARG A 19 -13.49 -17.78 -30.26
N PHE A 20 -13.61 -16.49 -29.93
CA PHE A 20 -14.90 -15.81 -29.73
C PHE A 20 -15.09 -14.65 -30.74
N PRO A 21 -15.12 -14.92 -32.06
CA PRO A 21 -15.33 -13.88 -33.07
C PRO A 21 -16.69 -13.18 -32.85
N GLY A 22 -16.72 -11.86 -33.04
CA GLY A 22 -17.89 -11.01 -32.79
C GLY A 22 -18.03 -10.49 -31.34
N SER A 23 -17.25 -11.00 -30.38
CA SER A 23 -17.23 -10.51 -28.99
C SER A 23 -16.29 -9.31 -28.74
N PHE A 24 -15.43 -9.00 -29.71
CA PHE A 24 -14.37 -7.98 -29.64
C PHE A 24 -13.43 -8.11 -28.42
N PHE A 25 -13.32 -9.29 -27.78
CA PHE A 25 -12.47 -9.48 -26.60
C PHE A 25 -10.99 -9.14 -26.86
N ALA A 26 -10.45 -9.45 -28.04
CA ALA A 26 -9.08 -9.09 -28.41
C ALA A 26 -8.85 -7.57 -28.42
N TYR A 27 -9.86 -6.79 -28.84
CA TYR A 27 -9.83 -5.34 -28.76
C TYR A 27 -9.97 -4.86 -27.31
N HIS A 28 -11.02 -5.30 -26.58
CA HIS A 28 -11.30 -4.82 -25.23
C HIS A 28 -10.24 -5.20 -24.18
N LEU A 29 -9.50 -6.29 -24.40
CA LEU A 29 -8.40 -6.73 -23.52
C LEU A 29 -7.02 -6.20 -23.95
N SER A 30 -6.96 -5.34 -24.98
CA SER A 30 -5.74 -4.65 -25.39
C SER A 30 -5.32 -3.56 -24.38
N PRO A 31 -4.00 -3.34 -24.16
CA PRO A 31 -3.49 -2.16 -23.44
C PRO A 31 -3.97 -0.82 -24.01
N ASN A 32 -4.30 -0.78 -25.30
CA ASN A 32 -4.70 0.42 -26.03
C ASN A 32 -6.21 0.47 -26.35
N ALA A 33 -7.02 -0.44 -25.77
CA ALA A 33 -8.47 -0.41 -25.90
C ALA A 33 -9.03 0.96 -25.47
N ILE A 34 -9.94 1.53 -26.27
CA ILE A 34 -10.63 2.78 -25.96
C ILE A 34 -11.93 2.43 -25.23
N LEU A 35 -12.24 3.14 -24.13
CA LEU A 35 -13.50 2.97 -23.41
C LEU A 35 -14.64 3.73 -24.12
N PRO A 36 -15.79 3.09 -24.42
CA PRO A 36 -16.94 3.75 -25.03
C PRO A 36 -17.51 4.92 -24.19
N ASP A 37 -17.53 4.71 -22.88
CA ASP A 37 -18.07 5.62 -21.86
C ASP A 37 -17.33 5.31 -20.54
N ARG A 38 -16.73 6.32 -19.90
CA ARG A 38 -15.93 6.13 -18.67
C ARG A 38 -16.72 6.39 -17.39
N GLU A 39 -17.96 6.87 -17.48
CA GLU A 39 -18.89 6.98 -16.35
C GLU A 39 -19.64 5.66 -16.11
N LYS A 40 -19.91 4.88 -17.15
CA LYS A 40 -20.73 3.65 -17.06
C LYS A 40 -19.92 2.39 -16.70
N PRO A 41 -20.52 1.43 -15.94
CA PRO A 41 -20.03 0.06 -15.86
C PRO A 41 -19.97 -0.61 -17.24
N MET A 42 -18.97 -1.45 -17.46
CA MET A 42 -18.79 -2.21 -18.71
C MET A 42 -19.39 -3.61 -18.59
N GLU A 43 -20.58 -3.84 -19.18
CA GLU A 43 -21.21 -5.17 -19.24
C GLU A 43 -20.77 -6.00 -20.46
N LEU A 44 -19.46 -6.30 -20.53
CA LEU A 44 -18.93 -7.20 -21.56
C LEU A 44 -19.24 -8.66 -21.21
N LYS A 45 -20.37 -9.16 -21.74
CA LYS A 45 -20.84 -10.54 -21.56
C LYS A 45 -19.77 -11.53 -22.01
N GLY A 46 -19.41 -12.46 -21.12
CA GLY A 46 -18.57 -13.60 -21.45
C GLY A 46 -17.05 -13.36 -21.40
N ILE A 47 -16.55 -12.19 -20.97
CA ILE A 47 -15.09 -12.00 -20.83
C ILE A 47 -14.50 -13.08 -19.91
N PRO A 48 -13.52 -13.86 -20.38
CA PRO A 48 -12.83 -14.83 -19.55
C PRO A 48 -11.86 -14.11 -18.61
N MET A 49 -12.36 -13.47 -17.54
CA MET A 49 -11.50 -12.81 -16.53
C MET A 49 -10.53 -13.79 -15.84
N HIS A 50 -10.75 -15.10 -15.96
CA HIS A 50 -9.78 -16.13 -15.56
C HIS A 50 -8.55 -16.17 -16.51
N LEU A 51 -8.74 -15.94 -17.81
CA LEU A 51 -7.70 -15.88 -18.83
C LEU A 51 -6.82 -14.64 -18.64
N GLN A 52 -7.42 -13.46 -18.42
CA GLN A 52 -6.66 -12.24 -18.11
C GLN A 52 -5.84 -12.40 -16.81
N LYS A 53 -6.41 -13.04 -15.77
CA LYS A 53 -5.67 -13.38 -14.54
C LYS A 53 -4.52 -14.36 -14.78
N ALA A 54 -4.71 -15.32 -15.69
CA ALA A 54 -3.70 -16.30 -16.04
C ALA A 54 -2.51 -15.67 -16.80
N ILE A 55 -2.78 -14.82 -17.80
CA ILE A 55 -1.72 -14.19 -18.59
C ILE A 55 -0.92 -13.16 -17.76
N ILE A 56 -1.58 -12.35 -16.91
CA ILE A 56 -0.88 -11.45 -15.96
C ILE A 56 0.04 -12.25 -15.05
N ARG A 57 -0.42 -13.41 -14.53
CA ARG A 57 0.41 -14.27 -13.69
C ARG A 57 1.58 -14.89 -14.46
N ALA A 58 1.38 -15.32 -15.70
CA ALA A 58 2.44 -15.88 -16.54
C ALA A 58 3.51 -14.82 -16.83
N ARG A 59 3.10 -13.61 -17.21
CA ARG A 59 3.98 -12.44 -17.43
C ARG A 59 4.80 -12.09 -16.19
N LEU A 60 4.16 -11.96 -15.01
CA LEU A 60 4.88 -11.73 -13.75
C LEU A 60 5.92 -12.82 -13.43
N LEU A 61 5.54 -14.10 -13.54
CA LEU A 61 6.43 -15.23 -13.25
C LEU A 61 7.61 -15.36 -14.23
N LEU A 62 7.49 -14.79 -15.43
CA LEU A 62 8.49 -14.86 -16.50
C LEU A 62 9.20 -13.51 -16.73
N GLY A 63 9.00 -12.53 -15.84
CA GLY A 63 9.71 -11.24 -15.86
C GLY A 63 9.17 -10.20 -16.85
N ASP A 64 8.06 -10.47 -17.56
CA ASP A 64 7.39 -9.49 -18.42
C ASP A 64 6.49 -8.55 -17.60
N THR A 65 7.13 -7.79 -16.73
CA THR A 65 6.52 -6.85 -15.80
C THR A 65 5.67 -5.80 -16.52
N ARG A 66 6.18 -5.27 -17.63
CA ARG A 66 5.54 -4.21 -18.41
C ARG A 66 4.18 -4.65 -18.91
N ASN A 67 4.10 -5.79 -19.59
CA ASN A 67 2.84 -6.29 -20.12
C ASN A 67 1.91 -6.86 -19.03
N ALA A 68 2.45 -7.20 -17.85
CA ALA A 68 1.63 -7.51 -16.67
C ALA A 68 0.94 -6.24 -16.11
N TYR A 69 1.64 -5.12 -16.00
CA TYR A 69 1.06 -3.84 -15.57
C TYR A 69 0.07 -3.27 -16.58
N LEU A 70 0.37 -3.33 -17.88
CA LEU A 70 -0.57 -2.92 -18.93
C LEU A 70 -1.87 -3.75 -18.89
N ALA A 71 -1.76 -5.08 -18.69
CA ALA A 71 -2.94 -5.92 -18.54
C ALA A 71 -3.70 -5.69 -17.22
N LEU A 72 -3.03 -5.23 -16.15
CA LEU A 72 -3.68 -4.77 -14.92
C LEU A 72 -4.43 -3.44 -15.13
N ASP A 73 -3.84 -2.47 -15.84
CA ASP A 73 -4.52 -1.22 -16.26
C ASP A 73 -5.78 -1.51 -17.09
N THR A 74 -5.70 -2.41 -18.07
CA THR A 74 -6.90 -2.84 -18.81
C THR A 74 -7.94 -3.49 -17.89
N ALA A 75 -7.52 -4.34 -16.94
CA ALA A 75 -8.44 -4.94 -15.97
C ALA A 75 -9.14 -3.87 -15.09
N LEU A 76 -8.38 -2.88 -14.60
CA LEU A 76 -8.88 -1.77 -13.78
C LEU A 76 -9.80 -0.83 -14.58
N ARG A 77 -9.51 -0.57 -15.86
CA ARG A 77 -10.38 0.23 -16.73
C ARG A 77 -11.72 -0.46 -17.01
N LEU A 78 -11.72 -1.77 -17.24
CA LEU A 78 -12.94 -2.56 -17.44
C LEU A 78 -13.74 -2.73 -16.13
N TYR A 79 -13.07 -3.10 -15.04
CA TYR A 79 -13.68 -3.48 -13.76
C TYR A 79 -13.07 -2.71 -12.56
N PRO A 80 -13.26 -1.37 -12.50
CA PRO A 80 -12.56 -0.49 -11.55
C PRO A 80 -12.84 -0.78 -10.07
N THR A 81 -13.89 -1.53 -9.74
CA THR A 81 -14.29 -1.90 -8.37
C THR A 81 -14.28 -3.41 -8.12
N ASN A 82 -13.91 -4.24 -9.10
CA ASN A 82 -14.07 -5.70 -9.04
C ASN A 82 -12.85 -6.47 -9.60
N ILE A 83 -11.68 -6.26 -8.99
CA ILE A 83 -10.50 -7.07 -9.27
C ILE A 83 -10.35 -8.18 -8.22
N SER A 84 -10.06 -9.39 -8.71
CA SER A 84 -9.90 -10.56 -7.85
C SER A 84 -8.67 -10.46 -6.95
N HIS A 85 -8.83 -10.60 -5.64
CA HIS A 85 -7.73 -10.64 -4.67
C HIS A 85 -6.62 -11.65 -5.02
N ARG A 86 -6.94 -12.76 -5.71
CA ARG A 86 -5.96 -13.76 -6.17
C ARG A 86 -5.03 -13.22 -7.26
N LEU A 87 -5.46 -12.22 -8.02
CA LEU A 87 -4.64 -11.52 -9.01
C LEU A 87 -3.67 -10.58 -8.33
N LEU A 88 -4.18 -9.70 -7.47
CA LEU A 88 -3.40 -8.73 -6.72
C LEU A 88 -2.32 -9.43 -5.86
N LYS A 89 -2.64 -10.60 -5.31
CA LYS A 89 -1.69 -11.41 -4.53
C LYS A 89 -0.43 -11.78 -5.31
N ASN A 90 -0.49 -11.93 -6.64
CA ASN A 90 0.71 -12.22 -7.43
C ASN A 90 1.69 -11.03 -7.39
N PHE A 91 1.20 -9.79 -7.48
CA PHE A 91 2.05 -8.61 -7.37
C PHE A 91 2.73 -8.51 -5.98
N LEU A 92 2.03 -8.89 -4.90
CA LEU A 92 2.64 -8.95 -3.55
C LEU A 92 3.72 -10.02 -3.38
N ILE A 93 3.77 -11.02 -4.26
CA ILE A 93 4.76 -12.11 -4.23
C ILE A 93 5.93 -11.81 -5.16
N GLU A 94 5.66 -11.32 -6.37
CA GLU A 94 6.65 -11.20 -7.45
C GLU A 94 7.25 -9.79 -7.58
N ARG A 95 6.66 -8.76 -6.95
CA ARG A 95 7.08 -7.34 -7.09
C ARG A 95 7.48 -6.70 -5.74
N PRO A 96 8.38 -5.69 -5.74
CA PRO A 96 8.77 -4.94 -4.53
C PRO A 96 7.59 -4.38 -3.74
N ILE A 97 7.76 -4.24 -2.42
CA ILE A 97 6.71 -3.81 -1.49
C ILE A 97 6.12 -2.42 -1.83
N THR A 98 6.91 -1.53 -2.43
CA THR A 98 6.47 -0.19 -2.86
C THR A 98 5.49 -0.24 -4.03
N GLU A 99 5.76 -1.10 -5.03
CA GLU A 99 4.86 -1.40 -6.13
C GLU A 99 3.58 -2.08 -5.62
N ALA A 100 3.73 -3.11 -4.77
CA ALA A 100 2.61 -3.83 -4.20
C ALA A 100 1.70 -2.93 -3.35
N TYR A 101 2.26 -2.10 -2.47
CA TYR A 101 1.51 -1.13 -1.64
C TYR A 101 0.59 -0.28 -2.51
N THR A 102 1.13 0.31 -3.58
CA THR A 102 0.41 1.22 -4.47
C THR A 102 -0.82 0.53 -5.09
N ILE A 103 -0.66 -0.72 -5.52
CA ILE A 103 -1.75 -1.55 -6.05
C ILE A 103 -2.85 -1.79 -5.00
N TYR A 104 -2.47 -2.09 -3.75
CA TYR A 104 -3.43 -2.32 -2.67
C TYR A 104 -4.13 -1.04 -2.21
N ALA A 105 -3.42 0.09 -2.14
CA ALA A 105 -3.99 1.38 -1.78
C ALA A 105 -5.07 1.80 -2.79
N MET A 106 -4.81 1.63 -4.10
CA MET A 106 -5.82 1.79 -5.15
C MET A 106 -7.02 0.85 -4.96
N ALA A 107 -6.76 -0.44 -4.73
CA ALA A 107 -7.82 -1.44 -4.58
C ALA A 107 -8.74 -1.14 -3.38
N TYR A 108 -8.19 -0.76 -2.22
CA TYR A 108 -8.99 -0.40 -1.06
C TYR A 108 -9.74 0.92 -1.26
N ARG A 109 -9.12 1.94 -1.88
CA ARG A 109 -9.80 3.19 -2.26
C ARG A 109 -10.97 2.93 -3.21
N ALA A 110 -10.86 1.97 -4.12
CA ALA A 110 -11.94 1.58 -5.03
C ALA A 110 -13.04 0.71 -4.38
N GLY A 111 -12.95 0.42 -3.08
CA GLY A 111 -13.92 -0.43 -2.37
C GLY A 111 -13.80 -1.92 -2.70
N MET A 112 -12.62 -2.39 -3.15
CA MET A 112 -12.43 -3.81 -3.45
C MET A 112 -12.26 -4.61 -2.16
N ASN A 113 -13.12 -5.59 -1.94
CA ASN A 113 -12.99 -6.52 -0.81
C ASN A 113 -11.84 -7.53 -1.06
N THR A 114 -10.63 -7.20 -0.59
CA THR A 114 -9.51 -8.15 -0.55
C THR A 114 -9.58 -8.99 0.73
N SER A 115 -9.04 -10.22 0.69
CA SER A 115 -9.09 -11.08 1.88
C SER A 115 -8.17 -10.56 2.98
N GLY A 116 -8.63 -10.58 4.23
CA GLY A 116 -7.84 -10.13 5.39
C GLY A 116 -6.48 -10.83 5.55
N GLN A 117 -6.33 -12.04 5.00
CA GLN A 117 -5.03 -12.73 4.91
C GLN A 117 -4.04 -12.01 3.98
N VAL A 118 -4.49 -11.48 2.85
CA VAL A 118 -3.65 -10.73 1.91
C VAL A 118 -3.26 -9.38 2.52
N PHE A 119 -4.19 -8.69 3.18
CA PHE A 119 -3.89 -7.49 3.96
C PHE A 119 -2.87 -7.77 5.08
N LYS A 120 -3.03 -8.87 5.82
CA LYS A 120 -2.04 -9.31 6.83
C LYS A 120 -0.66 -9.56 6.22
N THR A 121 -0.57 -10.20 5.05
CA THR A 121 0.72 -10.39 4.35
C THR A 121 1.33 -9.04 3.97
N LEU A 122 0.57 -8.10 3.42
CA LEU A 122 1.06 -6.75 3.10
C LEU A 122 1.62 -6.03 4.33
N MET A 123 0.87 -6.01 5.43
CA MET A 123 1.28 -5.35 6.68
C MET A 123 2.51 -6.01 7.33
N SER A 124 2.63 -7.34 7.23
CA SER A 124 3.84 -8.05 7.68
C SER A 124 5.06 -7.75 6.80
N SER A 125 4.88 -7.70 5.47
CA SER A 125 5.94 -7.30 4.55
C SER A 125 6.39 -5.86 4.79
N LEU A 126 5.47 -4.93 5.05
CA LEU A 126 5.81 -3.56 5.47
C LEU A 126 6.61 -3.56 6.77
N ARG A 127 6.17 -4.23 7.84
CA ARG A 127 6.94 -4.30 9.10
C ARG A 127 8.34 -4.89 8.91
N LEU A 128 8.50 -5.90 8.05
CA LEU A 128 9.82 -6.48 7.74
C LEU A 128 10.69 -5.54 6.89
N ALA A 129 10.07 -4.73 6.03
CA ALA A 129 10.74 -3.73 5.19
C ALA A 129 11.03 -2.40 5.93
N SER A 130 10.40 -2.18 7.09
CA SER A 130 10.82 -1.23 8.14
C SER A 130 12.17 -1.70 8.72
N ASN A 131 13.23 -1.51 7.95
CA ASN A 131 14.59 -1.83 8.37
C ASN A 131 15.04 -0.82 9.43
N MET A 132 15.51 -1.31 10.58
CA MET A 132 15.97 -0.47 11.70
C MET A 132 17.31 0.24 11.42
N THR A 133 17.87 0.12 10.21
CA THR A 133 19.16 0.75 9.86
C THR A 133 19.05 2.22 9.47
N SER A 134 17.86 2.72 9.15
CA SER A 134 17.68 4.12 8.72
C SER A 134 16.37 4.71 9.26
N ILE A 135 16.50 5.86 9.92
CA ILE A 135 15.43 6.52 10.67
C ILE A 135 14.32 7.06 9.73
N PRO A 136 14.63 7.79 8.64
CA PRO A 136 13.60 8.25 7.69
C PRO A 136 12.77 7.08 7.11
N VAL A 137 13.44 5.98 6.80
CA VAL A 137 12.82 4.75 6.26
C VAL A 137 11.83 4.17 7.26
N HIS A 138 12.28 3.98 8.50
CA HIS A 138 11.46 3.41 9.55
C HIS A 138 10.17 4.22 9.73
N PHE A 139 10.27 5.54 9.89
CA PHE A 139 9.09 6.40 10.02
C PHE A 139 8.22 6.39 8.77
N GLN A 140 8.78 6.47 7.56
CA GLN A 140 7.99 6.42 6.35
C GLN A 140 7.18 5.11 6.23
N VAL A 141 7.75 3.97 6.62
CA VAL A 141 7.03 2.70 6.64
C VAL A 141 5.94 2.67 7.72
N LEU A 142 6.17 3.27 8.90
CA LEU A 142 5.11 3.40 9.91
C LEU A 142 3.94 4.26 9.41
N ARG A 143 4.23 5.40 8.76
CA ARG A 143 3.21 6.27 8.14
C ARG A 143 2.46 5.55 7.01
N ALA A 144 3.16 4.74 6.22
CA ALA A 144 2.56 3.85 5.23
C ALA A 144 1.61 2.83 5.86
N MET A 145 2.03 2.14 6.93
CA MET A 145 1.20 1.16 7.63
C MET A 145 -0.05 1.80 8.27
N VAL A 146 0.08 3.00 8.84
CA VAL A 146 -1.04 3.81 9.36
C VAL A 146 -2.03 4.16 8.23
N SER A 147 -1.54 4.70 7.11
CA SER A 147 -2.35 5.10 5.96
C SER A 147 -3.06 3.90 5.31
N MET A 148 -2.34 2.80 5.11
CA MET A 148 -2.86 1.54 4.58
C MET A 148 -3.93 0.94 5.50
N MET A 149 -3.78 1.07 6.82
CA MET A 149 -4.81 0.62 7.76
C MET A 149 -6.05 1.53 7.73
N TYR A 150 -5.90 2.85 7.63
CA TYR A 150 -7.02 3.78 7.47
C TYR A 150 -7.89 3.44 6.24
N VAL A 151 -7.28 3.32 5.05
CA VAL A 151 -8.04 2.98 3.82
C VAL A 151 -8.64 1.56 3.88
N PHE A 152 -7.95 0.60 4.51
CA PHE A 152 -8.50 -0.74 4.73
C PHE A 152 -9.75 -0.73 5.63
N VAL A 153 -9.75 0.07 6.71
CA VAL A 153 -10.88 0.16 7.64
C VAL A 153 -12.06 0.87 7.00
N GLY A 154 -11.83 1.86 6.14
CA GLY A 154 -12.87 2.47 5.31
C GLY A 154 -13.72 1.46 4.54
N ASN A 155 -13.05 0.50 3.89
CA ASN A 155 -13.67 -0.54 3.07
C ASN A 155 -14.20 -1.73 3.88
N SER A 156 -13.45 -2.20 4.88
CA SER A 156 -13.78 -3.42 5.63
C SER A 156 -14.63 -3.20 6.89
N LYS A 157 -14.67 -1.96 7.40
CA LYS A 157 -15.28 -1.56 8.67
C LYS A 157 -14.81 -2.39 9.89
N LYS A 158 -13.62 -3.00 9.83
CA LYS A 158 -13.04 -3.86 10.88
C LYS A 158 -11.52 -3.74 10.93
N ILE A 159 -10.93 -3.90 12.11
CA ILE A 159 -9.48 -4.08 12.28
C ILE A 159 -9.21 -5.52 12.74
N PRO A 160 -8.35 -6.31 12.07
CA PRO A 160 -7.91 -7.58 12.62
C PRO A 160 -6.93 -7.36 13.78
N SER A 161 -7.16 -7.95 14.96
CA SER A 161 -6.25 -7.88 16.13
C SER A 161 -4.78 -8.22 15.78
N ASN A 162 -4.58 -9.16 14.85
CA ASN A 162 -3.25 -9.47 14.33
C ASN A 162 -2.58 -8.28 13.62
N THR A 163 -3.32 -7.51 12.81
CA THR A 163 -2.76 -6.34 12.12
C THR A 163 -2.52 -5.18 13.08
N LEU A 164 -3.42 -4.98 14.06
CA LEU A 164 -3.18 -4.03 15.17
C LEU A 164 -1.86 -4.34 15.88
N ALA A 165 -1.59 -5.63 16.14
CA ALA A 165 -0.33 -6.08 16.72
C ALA A 165 0.87 -5.89 15.79
N GLU A 166 0.78 -6.18 14.48
CA GLU A 166 1.89 -5.92 13.53
C GLU A 166 2.28 -4.42 13.53
N LEU A 167 1.30 -3.50 13.49
CA LEU A 167 1.58 -2.06 13.55
C LEU A 167 2.10 -1.63 14.93
N THR A 168 1.53 -2.14 16.03
CA THR A 168 2.06 -1.85 17.38
C THR A 168 3.52 -2.29 17.52
N ILE A 169 3.85 -3.52 17.08
CA ILE A 169 5.22 -4.04 17.12
C ILE A 169 6.15 -3.18 16.25
N ALA A 170 5.71 -2.79 15.05
CA ALA A 170 6.48 -1.90 14.20
C ALA A 170 6.80 -0.56 14.91
N ILE A 171 5.81 0.06 15.57
CA ILE A 171 5.99 1.29 16.35
C ILE A 171 6.96 1.08 17.53
N THR A 172 6.90 -0.06 18.22
CA THR A 172 7.85 -0.33 19.32
C THR A 172 9.31 -0.43 18.86
N HIS A 173 9.58 -0.69 17.57
CA HIS A 173 10.94 -0.71 17.04
C HIS A 173 11.62 0.67 17.03
N ILE A 174 10.89 1.77 17.26
CA ILE A 174 11.47 3.11 17.45
C ILE A 174 12.54 3.07 18.56
N GLY A 175 12.32 2.33 19.65
CA GLY A 175 13.31 2.15 20.73
C GLY A 175 14.50 1.24 20.41
N LEU A 176 14.54 0.67 19.21
CA LEU A 176 15.66 -0.11 18.67
C LEU A 176 16.43 0.65 17.57
N LEU A 177 16.03 1.87 17.24
CA LEU A 177 16.72 2.68 16.24
C LEU A 177 18.16 2.99 16.65
N PRO A 178 19.05 3.28 15.69
CA PRO A 178 20.40 3.77 15.97
C PRO A 178 20.33 5.02 16.87
N GLY A 179 21.39 5.29 17.62
CA GLY A 179 21.48 6.46 18.49
C GLY A 179 20.63 6.44 19.77
N VAL A 180 19.51 5.70 19.85
CA VAL A 180 18.65 5.63 21.06
C VAL A 180 19.41 5.27 22.34
N ALA A 181 20.31 4.29 22.25
CA ALA A 181 21.16 3.89 23.38
C ALA A 181 22.16 4.98 23.82
N ALA A 182 22.48 5.94 22.94
CA ALA A 182 23.42 7.02 23.18
C ALA A 182 22.75 8.36 23.56
N MET A 183 21.41 8.41 23.59
CA MET A 183 20.64 9.57 24.05
C MET A 183 20.79 9.80 25.56
N THR A 184 20.46 11.00 26.02
CA THR A 184 20.24 11.26 27.45
C THR A 184 18.93 10.62 27.93
N GLN A 185 18.81 10.38 29.25
CA GLN A 185 17.57 9.82 29.82
C GLN A 185 16.36 10.70 29.53
N SER A 186 16.49 12.03 29.67
CA SER A 186 15.40 12.98 29.39
C SER A 186 14.89 12.91 27.95
N GLN A 187 15.77 12.70 26.97
CA GLN A 187 15.38 12.54 25.56
C GLN A 187 14.68 11.20 25.32
N ARG A 188 15.16 10.12 25.96
CA ARG A 188 14.49 8.81 25.93
C ARG A 188 13.09 8.89 26.52
N ASP A 189 12.94 9.52 27.68
CA ASP A 189 11.65 9.64 28.38
C ASP A 189 10.63 10.42 27.54
N GLU A 190 11.03 11.54 26.91
CA GLU A 190 10.16 12.30 25.99
C GLU A 190 9.72 11.44 24.79
N ILE A 191 10.66 10.81 24.09
CA ILE A 191 10.38 9.97 22.92
C ILE A 191 9.49 8.78 23.31
N PHE A 192 9.78 8.09 24.41
CA PHE A 192 9.03 6.91 24.82
C PHE A 192 7.64 7.23 25.37
N GLN A 193 7.45 8.38 26.05
CA GLN A 193 6.11 8.82 26.41
C GLN A 193 5.27 9.10 25.15
N LEU A 194 5.82 9.80 24.16
CA LEU A 194 5.13 10.03 22.89
C LEU A 194 4.82 8.73 22.14
N VAL A 195 5.73 7.75 22.14
CA VAL A 195 5.50 6.44 21.53
C VAL A 195 4.41 5.65 22.26
N LEU A 196 4.36 5.70 23.59
CA LEU A 196 3.27 5.09 24.37
C LEU A 196 1.92 5.77 24.12
N ASP A 197 1.89 7.10 24.01
CA ASP A 197 0.69 7.86 23.64
C ASP A 197 0.17 7.45 22.24
N ILE A 198 1.08 7.30 21.27
CA ILE A 198 0.76 6.79 19.92
C ILE A 198 0.18 5.36 20.00
N ILE A 199 0.82 4.45 20.75
CA ILE A 199 0.34 3.08 20.91
C ILE A 199 -1.06 3.05 21.56
N LYS A 200 -1.29 3.90 22.57
CA LYS A 200 -2.60 4.04 23.21
C LYS A 200 -3.66 4.51 22.23
N THR A 201 -3.43 5.61 21.50
CA THR A 201 -4.37 6.10 20.47
C THR A 201 -4.65 5.03 19.41
N LEU A 202 -3.64 4.28 18.99
CA LEU A 202 -3.78 3.17 18.06
C LEU A 202 -4.66 2.04 18.62
N TRP A 203 -4.55 1.73 19.91
CA TRP A 203 -5.40 0.74 20.57
C TRP A 203 -6.82 1.24 20.80
N ASP A 204 -7.02 2.54 21.07
CA ASP A 204 -8.35 3.16 21.15
C ASP A 204 -9.07 3.11 19.78
N VAL A 205 -8.35 3.40 18.68
CA VAL A 205 -8.82 3.14 17.30
C VAL A 205 -9.14 1.65 17.12
N GLY A 206 -8.24 0.75 17.55
CA GLY A 206 -8.41 -0.69 17.47
C GLY A 206 -9.70 -1.17 18.14
N ALA A 207 -9.93 -0.76 19.39
CA ALA A 207 -11.09 -1.13 20.19
C ALA A 207 -12.42 -0.69 19.55
N ARG A 208 -12.47 0.52 18.96
CA ARG A 208 -13.63 1.00 18.18
C ARG A 208 -13.99 0.09 17.01
N PHE A 209 -13.03 -0.63 16.44
CA PHE A 209 -13.23 -1.62 15.38
C PHE A 209 -13.12 -3.09 15.86
N GLN A 210 -13.36 -3.33 17.15
CA GLN A 210 -13.36 -4.66 17.80
C GLN A 210 -12.03 -5.42 17.72
N ALA A 211 -10.91 -4.70 17.50
CA ALA A 211 -9.57 -5.26 17.60
C ALA A 211 -9.04 -5.13 19.04
N THR A 212 -8.36 -6.17 19.48
CA THR A 212 -7.70 -6.23 20.80
C THR A 212 -6.19 -6.37 20.64
N PRO A 213 -5.39 -5.75 21.53
CA PRO A 213 -3.94 -6.01 21.58
C PRO A 213 -3.66 -7.50 21.83
N THR A 214 -2.60 -8.02 21.22
CA THR A 214 -2.16 -9.41 21.47
C THR A 214 -1.01 -9.43 22.48
N ALA A 215 -0.79 -10.56 23.15
CA ALA A 215 0.36 -10.74 24.06
C ALA A 215 1.72 -10.39 23.40
N SER A 216 1.85 -10.59 22.08
CA SER A 216 3.05 -10.21 21.32
C SER A 216 3.29 -8.69 21.29
N ALA A 217 2.23 -7.87 21.33
CA ALA A 217 2.37 -6.41 21.42
C ALA A 217 2.97 -5.99 22.77
N PHE A 218 2.42 -6.50 23.88
CA PHE A 218 2.95 -6.26 25.24
C PHE A 218 4.40 -6.72 25.40
N VAL A 219 4.74 -7.92 24.92
CA VAL A 219 6.13 -8.43 24.91
C VAL A 219 7.09 -7.45 24.22
N ASN A 220 6.67 -6.83 23.11
CA ASN A 220 7.51 -5.88 22.39
C ASN A 220 7.53 -4.48 23.04
N ILE A 221 6.48 -4.05 23.74
CA ILE A 221 6.53 -2.83 24.58
C ILE A 221 7.55 -3.02 25.71
N ILE A 222 7.48 -4.13 26.46
CA ILE A 222 8.43 -4.44 27.54
C ILE A 222 9.87 -4.50 26.99
N LYS A 223 10.08 -5.24 25.89
CA LYS A 223 11.42 -5.49 25.34
C LYS A 223 12.02 -4.26 24.63
N ASN A 224 11.24 -3.55 23.82
CA ASN A 224 11.76 -2.54 22.88
C ASN A 224 11.50 -1.10 23.37
N ILE A 225 10.63 -0.88 24.37
CA ILE A 225 10.40 0.43 24.98
C ILE A 225 10.88 0.42 26.44
N ALA A 226 10.35 -0.46 27.31
CA ALA A 226 10.66 -0.41 28.74
C ALA A 226 12.15 -0.66 29.07
N ALA A 227 12.79 -1.63 28.39
CA ALA A 227 14.21 -1.90 28.59
C ALA A 227 15.12 -0.76 28.05
N PRO A 228 14.97 -0.25 26.82
CA PRO A 228 15.72 0.93 26.38
C PRO A 228 15.42 2.22 27.18
N ALA A 229 14.20 2.38 27.69
CA ALA A 229 13.84 3.46 28.62
C ALA A 229 14.48 3.31 30.01
N GLN A 230 15.05 2.14 30.33
CA GLN A 230 15.51 1.78 31.67
C GLN A 230 14.41 1.97 32.74
N SER A 231 13.16 1.65 32.38
CA SER A 231 11.98 1.96 33.19
C SER A 231 11.27 0.69 33.66
N ARG A 232 11.37 0.42 34.97
CA ARG A 232 10.62 -0.67 35.62
C ARG A 232 9.10 -0.44 35.52
N SER A 233 8.64 0.80 35.70
CA SER A 233 7.20 1.12 35.72
C SER A 233 6.52 0.89 34.37
N ILE A 234 7.18 1.18 33.23
CA ILE A 234 6.63 0.84 31.90
C ILE A 234 6.47 -0.67 31.74
N ALA A 235 7.43 -1.46 32.24
CA ALA A 235 7.37 -2.93 32.18
C ALA A 235 6.26 -3.50 33.07
N GLU A 236 6.14 -3.00 34.31
CA GLU A 236 5.11 -3.42 35.28
C GLU A 236 3.71 -3.02 34.82
N ASN A 237 3.52 -1.80 34.28
CA ASN A 237 2.25 -1.37 33.71
C ASN A 237 1.84 -2.24 32.50
N ALA A 238 2.77 -2.49 31.57
CA ALA A 238 2.50 -3.36 30.42
C ALA A 238 2.15 -4.81 30.84
N MET A 239 2.73 -5.31 31.93
CA MET A 239 2.37 -6.61 32.52
C MET A 239 0.98 -6.60 33.18
N ALA A 240 0.65 -5.52 33.90
CA ALA A 240 -0.66 -5.34 34.54
C ALA A 240 -1.78 -5.23 33.50
N ASP A 241 -1.59 -4.42 32.45
CA ASP A 241 -2.55 -4.26 31.34
C ASP A 241 -2.75 -5.58 30.57
N MET A 242 -1.67 -6.31 30.29
CA MET A 242 -1.73 -7.64 29.67
C MET A 242 -2.57 -8.60 30.52
N THR A 243 -2.35 -8.62 31.84
CA THR A 243 -3.11 -9.46 32.78
C THR A 243 -4.58 -9.02 32.90
N ALA A 244 -4.86 -7.72 32.89
CA ALA A 244 -6.21 -7.16 32.92
C ALA A 244 -7.03 -7.53 31.66
N LEU A 245 -6.37 -7.74 30.51
CA LEU A 245 -6.96 -8.28 29.29
C LEU A 245 -7.09 -9.82 29.27
N GLY A 246 -6.76 -10.50 30.36
CA GLY A 246 -6.79 -11.96 30.46
C GLY A 246 -5.74 -12.67 29.61
N LEU A 247 -4.62 -12.01 29.32
CA LEU A 247 -3.52 -12.57 28.53
C LEU A 247 -2.41 -13.11 29.46
N GLU A 248 -2.14 -14.41 29.36
CA GLU A 248 -1.17 -15.10 30.22
C GLU A 248 0.30 -14.79 29.87
N PRO A 249 1.19 -14.57 30.87
CA PRO A 249 2.63 -14.41 30.65
C PRO A 249 3.30 -15.63 29.98
N THR A 250 3.83 -15.40 28.78
CA THR A 250 4.54 -16.41 27.98
C THR A 250 6.04 -16.44 28.30
N GLU A 251 6.78 -17.43 27.77
CA GLU A 251 8.26 -17.42 27.89
C GLU A 251 8.88 -16.19 27.23
N ALA A 252 8.26 -15.68 26.15
CA ALA A 252 8.70 -14.44 25.51
C ALA A 252 8.50 -13.23 26.43
N THR A 253 7.43 -13.23 27.25
CA THR A 253 7.16 -12.22 28.27
C THR A 253 8.23 -12.25 29.38
N ARG A 254 8.56 -13.43 29.94
CA ARG A 254 9.61 -13.54 30.97
C ARG A 254 10.98 -13.12 30.44
N ARG A 255 11.32 -13.50 29.21
CA ARG A 255 12.54 -13.03 28.52
C ARG A 255 12.53 -11.50 28.33
N ALA A 256 11.40 -10.88 28.03
CA ALA A 256 11.31 -9.43 27.93
C ALA A 256 11.58 -8.77 29.29
N MET A 257 10.98 -9.27 30.38
CA MET A 257 11.26 -8.80 31.75
C MET A 257 12.74 -8.95 32.14
N MET A 258 13.40 -10.05 31.74
CA MET A 258 14.84 -10.24 31.99
C MET A 258 15.71 -9.18 31.28
N ASN A 259 15.31 -8.74 30.08
CA ASN A 259 16.01 -7.62 29.41
C ASN A 259 15.82 -6.30 30.17
N VAL A 260 14.64 -6.06 30.78
CA VAL A 260 14.41 -4.87 31.62
C VAL A 260 15.29 -4.95 32.88
N ALA A 261 15.31 -6.08 33.58
CA ALA A 261 16.10 -6.29 34.79
C ALA A 261 17.60 -5.98 34.59
N GLY A 262 18.17 -6.46 33.48
CA GLY A 262 19.55 -6.13 33.08
C GLY A 262 19.73 -4.64 32.73
N ALA A 263 18.78 -4.05 32.00
CA ALA A 263 18.86 -2.65 31.57
C ALA A 263 18.73 -1.63 32.72
N ILE A 264 18.02 -1.97 33.80
CA ILE A 264 17.89 -1.15 35.01
C ILE A 264 18.94 -1.46 36.10
N ALA A 265 19.88 -2.37 35.81
CA ALA A 265 20.93 -2.82 36.73
C ALA A 265 20.41 -3.40 38.08
N ASP A 266 19.39 -4.26 38.03
CA ASP A 266 18.71 -4.80 39.22
C ASP A 266 18.98 -6.30 39.44
N GLU A 267 19.82 -6.62 40.43
CA GLU A 267 20.19 -8.00 40.79
C GLU A 267 19.01 -8.84 41.29
N GLU A 268 18.11 -8.24 42.09
CA GLU A 268 16.96 -8.95 42.67
C GLU A 268 15.97 -9.35 41.58
N MET A 269 15.69 -8.43 40.65
CA MET A 269 14.81 -8.68 39.51
C MET A 269 15.43 -9.68 38.53
N VAL A 270 16.76 -9.70 38.33
CA VAL A 270 17.44 -10.75 37.54
C VAL A 270 17.25 -12.12 38.18
N HIS A 271 17.49 -12.26 39.49
CA HIS A 271 17.30 -13.52 40.20
C HIS A 271 15.84 -14.00 40.13
N LYS A 272 14.88 -13.15 40.51
CA LYS A 272 13.45 -13.47 40.50
C LYS A 272 12.96 -13.86 39.10
N THR A 273 13.36 -13.13 38.06
CA THR A 273 12.93 -13.42 36.69
C THR A 273 13.55 -14.73 36.17
N TRP A 274 14.76 -15.09 36.61
CA TRP A 274 15.35 -16.38 36.28
C TRP A 274 14.59 -17.54 36.94
N ASP A 275 14.25 -17.40 38.22
CA ASP A 275 13.47 -18.41 38.94
C ASP A 275 12.08 -18.60 38.31
N ASP A 276 11.41 -17.52 37.89
CA ASP A 276 10.13 -17.57 37.16
C ASP A 276 10.25 -18.33 35.82
N ILE A 277 11.37 -18.15 35.09
CA ILE A 277 11.66 -18.88 33.85
C ILE A 277 11.87 -20.38 34.15
N VAL A 278 12.71 -20.71 35.13
CA VAL A 278 13.01 -22.09 35.54
C VAL A 278 11.74 -22.80 36.01
N ALA A 279 10.91 -22.15 36.83
CA ALA A 279 9.65 -22.67 37.32
C ALA A 279 8.66 -22.94 36.17
N SER A 280 8.48 -22.00 35.24
CA SER A 280 7.56 -22.18 34.10
C SER A 280 8.01 -23.29 33.14
N ARG A 281 9.32 -23.44 32.95
CA ARG A 281 9.90 -24.55 32.17
C ARG A 281 9.67 -25.89 32.85
N SER A 282 9.96 -25.97 34.15
CA SER A 282 9.79 -27.17 34.98
C SER A 282 8.32 -27.64 34.98
N ALA A 283 7.37 -26.72 35.12
CA ALA A 283 5.93 -27.00 35.04
C ALA A 283 5.48 -27.62 33.69
N LYS A 284 6.28 -27.47 32.63
CA LYS A 284 6.06 -28.06 31.30
C LYS A 284 6.93 -29.30 31.03
N GLY A 285 7.60 -29.83 32.06
CA GLY A 285 8.53 -30.95 31.95
C GLY A 285 9.80 -30.62 31.15
N LYS A 286 10.18 -29.35 31.05
CA LYS A 286 11.33 -28.87 30.26
C LYS A 286 12.36 -28.17 31.13
N ARG A 287 13.60 -28.11 30.65
CA ARG A 287 14.65 -27.22 31.19
C ARG A 287 14.65 -25.89 30.42
N PRO A 288 15.29 -24.83 30.96
CA PRO A 288 15.59 -23.62 30.19
C PRO A 288 16.33 -23.97 28.89
N ASP A 289 16.07 -23.22 27.82
CA ASP A 289 16.76 -23.39 26.53
C ASP A 289 17.90 -22.36 26.35
N LEU A 290 18.67 -22.51 25.26
CA LEU A 290 19.79 -21.62 24.94
C LEU A 290 19.37 -20.14 24.84
N ILE A 291 18.12 -19.84 24.49
CA ILE A 291 17.63 -18.46 24.38
C ILE A 291 17.32 -17.89 25.78
N ASP A 292 16.74 -18.69 26.68
CA ASP A 292 16.55 -18.31 28.09
C ASP A 292 17.90 -17.96 28.74
N LEU A 293 18.90 -18.83 28.51
CA LEU A 293 20.25 -18.67 29.06
C LEU A 293 20.98 -17.47 28.45
N ASN A 294 20.93 -17.27 27.13
CA ASN A 294 21.56 -16.11 26.48
C ASN A 294 21.03 -14.78 27.02
N VAL A 295 19.69 -14.64 27.13
CA VAL A 295 19.07 -13.41 27.66
C VAL A 295 19.46 -13.19 29.12
N THR A 296 19.50 -14.26 29.94
CA THR A 296 19.89 -14.19 31.36
C THR A 296 21.36 -13.83 31.54
N ILE A 297 22.27 -14.46 30.78
CA ILE A 297 23.71 -14.16 30.81
C ILE A 297 23.98 -12.71 30.36
N LYS A 298 23.24 -12.22 29.35
CA LYS A 298 23.34 -10.83 28.91
C LYS A 298 22.89 -9.85 30.01
N ALA A 299 21.72 -10.09 30.62
CA ALA A 299 21.21 -9.26 31.70
C ALA A 299 22.16 -9.26 32.91
N ALA A 300 22.54 -10.45 33.40
CA ALA A 300 23.47 -10.62 34.50
C ALA A 300 24.84 -9.96 34.25
N ARG A 301 25.30 -9.83 32.98
CA ARG A 301 26.50 -9.07 32.63
C ARG A 301 26.33 -7.57 32.85
N GLN A 302 25.19 -7.01 32.43
CA GLN A 302 24.91 -5.58 32.60
C GLN A 302 24.89 -5.17 34.07
N VAL A 303 24.46 -6.08 34.96
CA VAL A 303 24.50 -5.89 36.42
C VAL A 303 25.86 -6.26 37.05
N GLY A 304 26.71 -7.04 36.37
CA GLY A 304 28.04 -7.43 36.85
C GLY A 304 28.11 -8.76 37.63
N MET A 305 27.04 -9.57 37.61
CA MET A 305 26.85 -10.80 38.40
C MET A 305 27.68 -12.00 37.88
N LYS A 306 29.01 -11.85 37.80
CA LYS A 306 29.94 -12.84 37.17
C LYS A 306 29.84 -14.25 37.75
N ALA A 307 29.68 -14.39 39.06
CA ALA A 307 29.56 -15.70 39.72
C ALA A 307 28.26 -16.43 39.32
N PHE A 308 27.16 -15.69 39.22
CA PHE A 308 25.87 -16.23 38.77
C PHE A 308 25.93 -16.69 37.30
N ILE A 309 26.55 -15.89 36.41
CA ILE A 309 26.78 -16.28 35.01
C ILE A 309 27.51 -17.62 34.93
N GLN A 310 28.63 -17.77 35.64
CA GLN A 310 29.43 -19.00 35.63
C GLN A 310 28.60 -20.19 36.15
N GLN A 311 27.90 -20.02 37.27
CA GLN A 311 27.04 -21.05 37.86
C GLN A 311 25.96 -21.53 36.87
N GLN A 312 25.24 -20.61 36.22
CA GLN A 312 24.19 -20.99 35.27
C GLN A 312 24.77 -21.62 33.98
N ALA A 313 25.95 -21.16 33.52
CA ALA A 313 26.66 -21.76 32.39
C ALA A 313 27.08 -23.21 32.68
N ASP A 314 27.60 -23.50 33.87
CA ASP A 314 28.04 -24.84 34.25
C ASP A 314 26.86 -25.81 34.47
N VAL A 315 25.74 -25.32 35.02
CA VAL A 315 24.48 -26.10 35.07
C VAL A 315 23.94 -26.37 33.66
N ALA A 316 24.00 -25.39 32.74
CA ALA A 316 23.54 -25.54 31.37
C ALA A 316 24.34 -26.57 30.56
N LYS A 317 25.66 -26.61 30.75
CA LYS A 317 26.56 -27.58 30.08
C LYS A 317 26.20 -29.05 30.35
N GLN A 318 25.50 -29.34 31.46
CA GLN A 318 25.09 -30.71 31.82
C GLN A 318 23.97 -31.29 30.93
N TYR A 319 23.24 -30.46 30.18
CA TYR A 319 22.08 -30.92 29.40
C TYR A 319 21.97 -30.35 27.98
N LEU A 320 22.81 -29.39 27.61
CA LEU A 320 22.88 -28.84 26.26
C LEU A 320 23.83 -29.64 25.36
N SER A 321 23.58 -29.63 24.05
CA SER A 321 24.46 -30.23 23.06
C SER A 321 25.78 -29.46 22.92
N SER A 322 26.84 -30.10 22.43
CA SER A 322 28.17 -29.48 22.29
C SER A 322 28.17 -28.17 21.48
N LYS A 323 27.29 -28.06 20.47
CA LYS A 323 27.11 -26.82 19.68
C LYS A 323 26.52 -25.66 20.50
N GLU A 324 25.60 -25.99 21.39
CA GLU A 324 24.97 -25.02 22.29
C GLU A 324 25.90 -24.63 23.44
N GLN A 325 26.72 -25.57 23.93
CA GLN A 325 27.78 -25.31 24.92
C GLN A 325 28.79 -24.27 24.39
N SER A 326 29.31 -24.44 23.17
CA SER A 326 30.20 -23.45 22.54
C SER A 326 29.55 -22.08 22.37
N SER A 327 28.21 -22.03 22.22
CA SER A 327 27.46 -20.77 22.16
C SER A 327 27.41 -20.07 23.53
N ILE A 328 27.28 -20.82 24.62
CA ILE A 328 27.35 -20.29 26.00
C ILE A 328 28.75 -19.80 26.35
N ASP A 329 29.80 -20.51 25.96
CA ASP A 329 31.18 -20.07 26.18
C ASP A 329 31.43 -18.74 25.44
N TYR A 330 31.02 -18.64 24.17
CA TYR A 330 31.05 -17.40 23.41
C TYR A 330 30.27 -16.27 24.09
N TYR A 331 29.04 -16.54 24.57
CA TYR A 331 28.27 -15.53 25.29
C TYR A 331 28.96 -15.07 26.57
N THR A 332 29.56 -15.99 27.33
CA THR A 332 30.20 -15.71 28.63
C THR A 332 31.43 -14.81 28.50
N MET A 333 32.26 -15.00 27.47
CA MET A 333 33.51 -14.24 27.26
C MET A 333 33.31 -12.72 27.14
N GLY A 334 32.21 -12.28 26.54
CA GLY A 334 31.96 -10.87 26.24
C GLY A 334 32.81 -10.32 25.08
N ARG A 335 32.32 -9.24 24.47
CA ARG A 335 33.11 -8.36 23.59
C ARG A 335 32.92 -6.94 24.09
N ASP A 336 33.93 -6.10 23.87
CA ASP A 336 33.86 -4.68 24.16
C ASP A 336 32.68 -4.05 23.41
N GLU A 337 31.87 -3.26 24.13
CA GLU A 337 30.80 -2.49 23.53
C GLU A 337 31.41 -1.34 22.71
N VAL A 338 30.87 -1.10 21.52
CA VAL A 338 31.32 0.00 20.65
C VAL A 338 31.07 1.31 21.37
N VAL A 339 32.12 2.09 21.63
CA VAL A 339 32.04 3.38 22.31
C VAL A 339 31.06 4.30 21.56
N PRO A 340 29.99 4.79 22.20
CA PRO A 340 29.01 5.64 21.52
C PRO A 340 29.61 6.96 21.05
N ASN A 341 29.28 7.38 19.83
CA ASN A 341 29.59 8.74 19.35
C ASN A 341 28.49 9.72 19.80
N PRO A 342 28.78 10.70 20.66
CA PRO A 342 27.78 11.60 21.23
C PRO A 342 27.25 12.66 20.25
N GLU A 343 28.01 13.04 19.21
CA GLU A 343 27.54 14.00 18.20
C GLU A 343 26.52 13.36 17.26
N LEU A 344 26.83 12.14 16.80
CA LEU A 344 25.91 11.32 16.01
C LEU A 344 24.60 11.06 16.77
N ALA A 345 24.68 10.82 18.09
CA ALA A 345 23.53 10.57 18.95
C ALA A 345 22.55 11.76 19.04
N ARG A 346 23.04 13.01 19.01
CA ARG A 346 22.19 14.21 19.08
C ARG A 346 21.38 14.44 17.81
N SER A 347 22.04 14.41 16.64
CA SER A 347 21.35 14.52 15.33
C SER A 347 20.24 13.46 15.21
N THR A 348 20.58 12.22 15.59
CA THR A 348 19.65 11.09 15.61
C THR A 348 18.43 11.31 16.54
N ALA A 349 18.61 11.98 17.69
CA ALA A 349 17.50 12.23 18.62
C ALA A 349 16.47 13.22 18.06
N GLU A 350 16.93 14.27 17.39
CA GLU A 350 16.07 15.27 16.75
C GLU A 350 15.29 14.66 15.57
N GLU A 351 15.96 13.88 14.72
CA GLU A 351 15.33 13.13 13.62
C GLU A 351 14.26 12.14 14.11
N ILE A 352 14.55 11.39 15.19
CA ILE A 352 13.59 10.45 15.79
C ILE A 352 12.40 11.19 16.39
N LEU A 353 12.62 12.28 17.13
CA LEU A 353 11.56 13.06 17.75
C LEU A 353 10.62 13.69 16.70
N GLU A 354 11.17 14.21 15.60
CA GLU A 354 10.39 14.73 14.49
C GLU A 354 9.59 13.63 13.77
N GLY A 355 10.20 12.46 13.54
CA GLY A 355 9.51 11.28 13.01
C GLY A 355 8.32 10.84 13.89
N VAL A 356 8.51 10.81 15.22
CA VAL A 356 7.46 10.51 16.20
C VAL A 356 6.33 11.54 16.14
N LYS A 357 6.64 12.83 16.05
CA LYS A 357 5.65 13.91 15.93
C LYS A 357 4.79 13.77 14.67
N ARG A 358 5.40 13.50 13.51
CA ARG A 358 4.66 13.26 12.25
C ARG A 358 3.77 12.02 12.31
N LEU A 359 4.27 10.93 12.89
CA LEU A 359 3.48 9.71 13.08
C LEU A 359 2.30 9.92 14.04
N ARG A 360 2.49 10.73 15.09
CA ARG A 360 1.40 11.13 15.99
C ARG A 360 0.34 11.96 15.27
N ALA A 361 0.74 12.90 14.40
CA ALA A 361 -0.18 13.70 13.61
C ALA A 361 -1.02 12.84 12.65
N ASP A 362 -0.40 11.89 11.94
CA ASP A 362 -1.11 10.93 11.09
C ASP A 362 -2.16 10.13 11.88
N LEU A 363 -1.77 9.62 13.05
CA LEU A 363 -2.65 8.82 13.88
C LEU A 363 -3.76 9.63 14.55
N ALA A 364 -3.55 10.91 14.84
CA ALA A 364 -4.59 11.82 15.33
C ALA A 364 -5.69 12.03 14.27
N ILE A 365 -5.33 12.15 12.99
CA ILE A 365 -6.29 12.20 11.89
C ILE A 365 -7.02 10.86 11.73
N PHE A 366 -6.33 9.72 11.84
CA PHE A 366 -6.99 8.41 11.85
C PHE A 366 -7.99 8.33 13.02
N ASP A 367 -7.60 8.74 14.23
CA ASP A 367 -8.49 8.77 15.39
C ASP A 367 -9.75 9.59 15.09
N GLU A 368 -9.58 10.86 14.71
CA GLU A 368 -10.64 11.81 14.42
C GLU A 368 -11.59 11.32 13.31
N LYS A 369 -11.08 11.03 12.12
CA LYS A 369 -11.88 10.65 10.95
C LYS A 369 -12.57 9.29 11.09
N THR A 370 -12.32 8.56 12.17
CA THR A 370 -12.99 7.28 12.46
C THR A 370 -13.81 7.27 13.76
N LYS A 371 -14.02 8.43 14.41
CA LYS A 371 -14.89 8.58 15.59
C LYS A 371 -16.33 8.16 15.34
N ASP A 372 -16.81 8.32 14.11
CA ASP A 372 -18.05 7.72 13.62
C ASP A 372 -17.74 6.50 12.72
N PRO A 373 -17.89 5.25 13.21
CA PRO A 373 -17.70 4.06 12.39
C PRO A 373 -18.76 3.89 11.29
N SER A 374 -19.95 4.48 11.49
CA SER A 374 -21.08 4.41 10.56
C SER A 374 -20.94 5.41 9.41
N GLY A 375 -20.23 6.51 9.64
CA GLY A 375 -19.90 7.53 8.64
C GLY A 375 -19.26 6.94 7.37
N ALA A 376 -19.63 7.50 6.24
CA ALA A 376 -18.90 7.28 5.00
C ALA A 376 -17.53 7.97 5.11
N MET A 377 -16.44 7.20 5.09
CA MET A 377 -15.11 7.78 4.95
C MET A 377 -14.96 8.25 3.51
N ASP A 378 -14.65 9.53 3.32
CA ASP A 378 -14.41 10.06 1.99
C ASP A 378 -13.04 9.61 1.47
N PHE A 379 -13.04 8.95 0.31
CA PHE A 379 -11.86 8.55 -0.44
C PHE A 379 -11.80 9.21 -1.83
N SER A 380 -12.56 10.30 -2.04
CA SER A 380 -12.51 11.14 -3.24
C SER A 380 -11.07 11.57 -3.55
N LYS A 381 -10.34 12.06 -2.54
CA LYS A 381 -8.92 12.40 -2.62
C LYS A 381 -8.04 11.16 -2.86
N ARG A 382 -6.98 11.32 -3.66
CA ARG A 382 -5.95 10.29 -3.91
C ARG A 382 -5.28 9.88 -2.60
N PRO A 383 -5.05 8.59 -2.30
CA PRO A 383 -4.52 8.16 -1.00
C PRO A 383 -3.16 8.78 -0.72
N GLY A 384 -2.93 9.16 0.54
CA GLY A 384 -1.58 9.42 1.03
C GLY A 384 -0.70 8.17 0.92
N MET A 385 0.62 8.38 1.01
CA MET A 385 1.63 7.32 0.98
C MET A 385 1.62 6.44 -0.28
N LEU A 386 1.48 7.00 -1.49
CA LEU A 386 1.77 6.24 -2.72
C LEU A 386 3.26 6.30 -3.10
N LEU A 387 3.66 5.51 -4.11
CA LEU A 387 4.86 5.82 -4.90
C LEU A 387 4.82 7.27 -5.36
N ARG A 388 5.97 7.95 -5.30
CA ARG A 388 6.09 9.30 -5.86
C ARG A 388 5.68 9.28 -7.32
N GLU A 389 4.99 10.33 -7.72
CA GLU A 389 4.80 10.60 -9.13
C GLU A 389 6.17 10.96 -9.72
N PRO A 390 6.60 10.34 -10.83
CA PRO A 390 7.74 10.81 -11.61
C PRO A 390 7.65 12.33 -11.83
N SER A 391 8.76 13.08 -11.75
CA SER A 391 8.74 14.55 -11.87
C SER A 391 8.17 14.93 -13.23
N ILE A 392 8.56 14.17 -14.26
CA ILE A 392 8.04 14.29 -15.63
C ILE A 392 6.49 14.23 -15.68
N PHE A 393 5.83 13.57 -14.73
CA PHE A 393 4.37 13.52 -14.60
C PHE A 393 3.82 14.49 -13.55
N ALA A 394 4.63 14.85 -12.54
CA ALA A 394 4.24 15.70 -11.42
C ALA A 394 4.16 17.19 -11.80
N ASP A 395 5.02 17.62 -12.72
CA ASP A 395 5.10 19.01 -13.17
C ASP A 395 4.00 19.35 -14.21
N ILE A 396 3.25 18.34 -14.69
CA ILE A 396 2.16 18.52 -15.66
C ILE A 396 0.88 19.00 -14.96
N PRO A 397 0.21 20.06 -15.46
CA PRO A 397 -1.11 20.45 -14.97
C PRO A 397 -2.14 19.31 -15.09
N GLU A 398 -2.93 19.13 -14.03
CA GLU A 398 -3.96 18.08 -13.92
C GLU A 398 -4.89 18.00 -15.15
N ALA A 399 -5.23 19.16 -15.72
CA ALA A 399 -6.07 19.26 -16.91
C ALA A 399 -5.42 18.66 -18.16
N GLU A 400 -4.10 18.78 -18.34
CA GLU A 400 -3.38 18.20 -19.48
C GLU A 400 -3.18 16.69 -19.30
N MET A 401 -2.83 16.23 -18.09
CA MET A 401 -2.80 14.80 -17.78
C MET A 401 -4.15 14.13 -18.02
N ARG A 402 -5.25 14.82 -17.71
CA ARG A 402 -6.60 14.35 -18.02
C ARG A 402 -6.87 14.32 -19.53
N LYS A 403 -6.40 15.29 -20.33
CA LYS A 403 -6.54 15.23 -21.80
C LYS A 403 -5.79 14.02 -22.39
N ILE A 404 -4.58 13.72 -21.91
CA ILE A 404 -3.82 12.53 -22.35
C ILE A 404 -4.60 11.24 -22.01
N TYR A 405 -5.26 11.18 -20.85
CA TYR A 405 -6.15 10.07 -20.52
C TYR A 405 -7.41 10.03 -21.40
N ASP A 406 -8.01 11.17 -21.71
CA ASP A 406 -9.25 11.26 -22.50
C ASP A 406 -9.07 10.72 -23.93
N GLU A 407 -7.84 10.71 -24.49
CA GLU A 407 -7.48 9.97 -25.72
C GLU A 407 -7.77 8.45 -25.66
N PHE A 408 -7.93 7.88 -24.46
CA PHE A 408 -8.30 6.49 -24.23
C PHE A 408 -9.81 6.30 -24.00
N THR A 409 -10.62 7.33 -24.30
CA THR A 409 -12.09 7.30 -24.23
C THR A 409 -12.74 7.84 -25.51
N THR A 410 -13.92 7.34 -25.90
CA THR A 410 -14.70 7.91 -27.03
C THR A 410 -15.81 8.86 -26.58
N GLU A 411 -15.73 9.41 -25.37
CA GLU A 411 -16.71 10.41 -24.95
C GLU A 411 -16.59 11.63 -25.85
N GLN A 412 -17.61 11.86 -26.69
CA GLN A 412 -17.78 13.16 -27.32
C GLN A 412 -17.86 14.17 -26.19
N VAL A 413 -16.82 15.00 -26.06
CA VAL A 413 -16.88 16.24 -25.28
C VAL A 413 -18.18 16.90 -25.68
N ARG A 414 -19.11 17.06 -24.74
CA ARG A 414 -20.31 17.85 -25.01
C ARG A 414 -19.81 19.22 -25.44
N LYS A 415 -19.89 19.51 -26.74
CA LYS A 415 -19.91 20.88 -27.20
C LYS A 415 -20.97 21.54 -26.33
N SER A 416 -20.55 22.52 -25.53
CA SER A 416 -21.48 23.49 -24.99
C SER A 416 -22.34 23.94 -26.16
N ALA A 417 -23.66 24.05 -25.94
CA ALA A 417 -24.58 24.47 -26.98
C ALA A 417 -24.31 25.95 -27.30
N SER A 418 -23.26 26.20 -28.07
CA SER A 418 -23.04 27.45 -28.79
C SER A 418 -24.17 27.55 -29.79
N SER A 419 -25.08 28.47 -29.54
CA SER A 419 -26.05 28.93 -30.52
C SER A 419 -25.32 29.31 -31.81
N ASP A 420 -25.49 28.51 -32.86
CA ASP A 420 -25.49 28.92 -34.27
C ASP A 420 -25.75 27.67 -35.15
N ASP A 421 -26.97 27.12 -35.02
CA ASP A 421 -27.52 26.20 -36.01
C ASP A 421 -28.09 27.03 -37.18
N ARG A 422 -27.30 27.23 -38.24
CA ARG A 422 -27.78 27.56 -39.58
C ARG A 422 -26.94 26.87 -40.66
N ASP A 423 -27.66 26.09 -41.47
CA ASP A 423 -27.36 25.71 -42.86
C ASP A 423 -25.97 25.14 -43.19
N ALA A 424 -25.88 23.80 -43.22
CA ALA A 424 -25.08 23.08 -44.21
C ALA A 424 -25.59 21.64 -44.43
N THR A 425 -26.66 21.48 -45.22
CA THR A 425 -26.98 20.20 -45.87
C THR A 425 -25.88 19.85 -46.88
N PHE A 426 -25.22 18.68 -46.80
CA PHE A 426 -24.58 18.09 -47.98
C PHE A 426 -24.40 16.56 -47.92
N ALA A 427 -24.97 15.91 -48.94
CA ALA A 427 -24.68 14.59 -49.54
C ALA A 427 -24.32 13.36 -48.68
N GLU A 428 -25.18 12.36 -48.79
CA GLU A 428 -24.85 10.94 -48.63
C GLU A 428 -23.99 10.45 -49.82
N HIS A 429 -23.01 9.57 -49.56
CA HIS A 429 -22.47 8.61 -50.54
C HIS A 429 -22.34 7.27 -49.80
N GLU A 430 -23.21 6.30 -50.10
CA GLU A 430 -22.98 5.25 -51.12
C GLU A 430 -21.85 4.26 -50.78
N THR A 431 -22.25 3.10 -50.25
CA THR A 431 -21.52 1.83 -50.41
C THR A 431 -22.47 0.69 -50.78
N SER A 432 -22.88 0.70 -52.05
CA SER A 432 -23.15 -0.53 -52.82
C SER A 432 -21.78 -1.16 -53.16
N GLN A 433 -21.57 -2.46 -53.44
CA GLN A 433 -22.46 -3.54 -53.86
C GLN A 433 -21.65 -4.86 -53.80
N PHE A 434 -22.21 -5.99 -53.33
CA PHE A 434 -21.90 -7.33 -53.88
C PHE A 434 -22.86 -8.40 -53.31
N SER A 435 -23.59 -9.06 -54.21
CA SER A 435 -24.36 -10.32 -53.96
C SER A 435 -23.76 -11.43 -54.83
N PRO A 436 -24.06 -12.72 -54.57
CA PRO A 436 -25.24 -13.36 -55.18
C PRO A 436 -26.10 -14.12 -54.13
N ASP A 437 -27.43 -14.21 -54.21
CA ASP A 437 -28.37 -14.54 -55.30
C ASP A 437 -28.72 -16.05 -55.30
N ASP A 438 -29.95 -16.36 -54.87
CA ASP A 438 -30.67 -17.60 -55.18
C ASP A 438 -32.18 -17.38 -54.92
N THR A 439 -32.99 -17.61 -55.97
CA THR A 439 -34.48 -17.59 -55.95
C THR A 439 -35.01 -18.93 -55.38
N VAL A 440 -36.26 -19.16 -54.96
CA VAL A 440 -37.60 -18.84 -55.53
C VAL A 440 -38.69 -18.89 -54.38
N PRO A 441 -40.04 -18.85 -54.56
CA PRO A 441 -40.89 -17.90 -53.81
C PRO A 441 -42.03 -18.49 -52.94
N ASP A 442 -42.81 -17.58 -52.34
CA ASP A 442 -44.09 -17.67 -51.62
C ASP A 442 -44.92 -18.97 -51.62
N THR A 443 -45.44 -19.32 -50.43
CA THR A 443 -46.90 -19.53 -50.22
C THR A 443 -47.30 -19.59 -48.73
N ASP A 444 -48.08 -18.60 -48.28
CA ASP A 444 -48.97 -18.66 -47.09
C ASP A 444 -50.37 -19.19 -47.58
N PRO A 445 -51.43 -19.46 -46.76
CA PRO A 445 -51.55 -19.29 -45.31
C PRO A 445 -52.26 -20.45 -44.55
N THR A 446 -52.27 -20.41 -43.21
CA THR A 446 -53.48 -20.80 -42.42
C THR A 446 -53.47 -20.32 -40.97
N VAL A 447 -54.60 -19.75 -40.51
CA VAL A 447 -54.87 -19.32 -39.12
C VAL A 447 -56.20 -19.93 -38.65
N PRO A 448 -56.30 -20.33 -37.38
CA PRO A 448 -57.48 -20.02 -36.56
C PRO A 448 -57.07 -19.52 -35.15
N LYS A 449 -57.37 -18.27 -34.75
CA LYS A 449 -58.65 -17.72 -34.24
C LYS A 449 -59.20 -18.33 -32.93
N THR A 450 -59.18 -17.51 -31.88
CA THR A 450 -60.25 -17.40 -30.87
C THR A 450 -60.25 -16.00 -30.24
N ASP A 451 -61.42 -15.35 -30.20
CA ASP A 451 -61.66 -13.95 -29.80
C ASP A 451 -62.17 -13.84 -28.31
N PRO A 452 -62.99 -12.84 -27.86
CA PRO A 452 -62.55 -11.65 -27.12
C PRO A 452 -63.36 -11.34 -25.83
N ILE A 453 -63.05 -10.27 -25.05
CA ILE A 453 -64.03 -9.45 -24.25
C ILE A 453 -63.49 -7.99 -24.10
N VAL A 454 -64.41 -7.00 -24.04
CA VAL A 454 -64.25 -5.53 -24.29
C VAL A 454 -64.95 -4.71 -23.17
N PRO A 455 -64.38 -3.63 -22.57
CA PRO A 455 -64.78 -2.26 -22.96
C PRO A 455 -63.78 -1.08 -22.73
N ASP A 456 -64.13 0.04 -23.38
CA ASP A 456 -63.72 1.46 -23.28
C ASP A 456 -64.40 2.22 -22.07
N PRO A 457 -64.34 3.57 -21.92
CA PRO A 457 -63.24 4.56 -22.03
C PRO A 457 -63.25 5.66 -20.91
N ALA A 458 -62.19 6.48 -20.73
CA ALA A 458 -62.30 7.83 -20.12
C ALA A 458 -61.07 8.77 -20.28
N SER A 459 -61.37 10.06 -20.43
CA SER A 459 -60.56 11.27 -20.13
C SER A 459 -59.24 11.57 -20.88
N THR A 460 -59.36 12.56 -21.77
CA THR A 460 -58.33 13.52 -22.20
C THR A 460 -57.68 14.30 -21.05
N THR A 461 -56.35 14.46 -21.08
CA THR A 461 -55.65 15.62 -20.45
C THR A 461 -54.44 16.04 -21.31
N GLN A 462 -54.15 17.34 -21.33
CA GLN A 462 -53.06 17.99 -22.08
C GLN A 462 -51.65 17.66 -21.54
N PRO A 463 -50.57 17.94 -22.30
CA PRO A 463 -49.19 17.69 -21.86
C PRO A 463 -48.78 18.60 -20.69
N ASP A 464 -48.16 17.99 -19.67
CA ASP A 464 -47.68 18.68 -18.47
C ASP A 464 -46.19 19.10 -18.65
N PRO A 465 -45.85 20.39 -18.60
CA PRO A 465 -44.48 20.88 -18.84
C PRO A 465 -43.59 20.74 -17.59
N SER A 466 -43.45 19.51 -17.08
CA SER A 466 -42.69 19.21 -15.86
C SER A 466 -41.78 17.97 -15.95
N THR A 467 -41.31 17.61 -17.16
CA THR A 467 -40.15 16.72 -17.32
C THR A 467 -38.84 17.49 -17.16
N VAL A 468 -38.56 17.92 -15.93
CA VAL A 468 -37.17 18.14 -15.50
C VAL A 468 -36.50 16.77 -15.54
N THR A 469 -35.81 16.48 -16.63
CA THR A 469 -34.99 15.26 -16.76
C THR A 469 -34.06 15.19 -15.54
N PRO A 470 -34.21 14.21 -14.64
CA PRO A 470 -33.34 14.13 -13.47
C PRO A 470 -31.91 13.93 -13.97
N ALA A 471 -30.99 14.75 -13.47
CA ALA A 471 -29.58 14.64 -13.79
C ALA A 471 -29.13 13.19 -13.54
N ARG A 472 -28.73 12.50 -14.62
CA ARG A 472 -28.47 11.07 -14.63
C ARG A 472 -27.40 10.76 -13.59
N SER A 473 -27.78 10.11 -12.50
CA SER A 473 -26.91 9.84 -11.35
C SER A 473 -25.65 9.10 -11.81
N MET A 474 -24.48 9.73 -11.64
CA MET A 474 -23.20 9.13 -12.02
C MET A 474 -22.97 7.85 -11.20
N PRO A 475 -22.60 6.72 -11.82
CA PRO A 475 -22.26 5.51 -11.09
C PRO A 475 -21.08 5.74 -10.13
N LEU A 476 -21.27 5.37 -8.87
CA LEU A 476 -20.28 5.51 -7.81
C LEU A 476 -19.69 4.15 -7.41
N SER A 477 -18.47 4.18 -6.89
CA SER A 477 -17.84 3.05 -6.20
C SER A 477 -18.51 2.75 -4.85
N PRO A 478 -18.21 1.60 -4.21
CA PRO A 478 -18.60 1.34 -2.82
C PRO A 478 -18.05 2.37 -1.81
N THR A 479 -17.08 3.19 -2.23
CA THR A 479 -16.43 4.27 -1.47
C THR A 479 -16.90 5.67 -1.89
N GLY A 480 -17.96 5.79 -2.71
CA GLY A 480 -18.57 7.06 -3.10
C GLY A 480 -17.87 7.84 -4.23
N ILE A 481 -16.88 7.23 -4.89
CA ILE A 481 -16.06 7.89 -5.93
C ILE A 481 -16.66 7.61 -7.32
N PRO A 482 -16.80 8.62 -8.21
CA PRO A 482 -17.22 8.40 -9.60
C PRO A 482 -16.30 7.41 -10.34
N LEU A 483 -16.88 6.57 -11.20
CA LEU A 483 -16.10 5.56 -11.94
C LEU A 483 -15.07 6.19 -12.90
N SER A 484 -15.36 7.35 -13.49
CA SER A 484 -14.41 8.09 -14.34
C SER A 484 -13.16 8.52 -13.55
N THR A 485 -13.36 9.13 -12.38
CA THR A 485 -12.29 9.50 -11.45
C THR A 485 -11.45 8.28 -11.06
N LEU A 486 -12.08 7.16 -10.67
CA LEU A 486 -11.34 5.94 -10.32
C LEU A 486 -10.51 5.38 -11.49
N ARG A 487 -11.07 5.38 -12.71
CA ARG A 487 -10.38 4.87 -13.91
C ARG A 487 -9.18 5.74 -14.29
N TYR A 488 -9.34 7.06 -14.25
CA TYR A 488 -8.26 8.03 -14.47
C TYR A 488 -7.14 7.90 -13.42
N GLU A 489 -7.50 7.89 -12.13
CA GLU A 489 -6.56 7.75 -11.03
C GLU A 489 -5.79 6.42 -11.09
N SER A 490 -6.48 5.33 -11.47
CA SER A 490 -5.86 4.02 -11.70
C SER A 490 -4.88 4.04 -12.87
N TRP A 491 -5.24 4.67 -14.00
CA TRP A 491 -4.38 4.82 -15.17
C TRP A 491 -3.11 5.61 -14.84
N ARG A 492 -3.26 6.75 -14.13
CA ARG A 492 -2.16 7.61 -13.69
C ARG A 492 -1.18 6.87 -12.78
N ALA A 493 -1.71 6.16 -11.78
CA ALA A 493 -0.90 5.35 -10.88
C ALA A 493 -0.25 4.13 -11.56
N ILE A 494 -0.88 3.53 -12.59
CA ILE A 494 -0.23 2.47 -13.39
C ILE A 494 0.90 3.04 -14.26
N ASN A 495 0.76 4.23 -14.83
CA ASN A 495 1.88 4.87 -15.57
C ASN A 495 3.09 5.13 -14.65
N ALA A 496 2.87 5.61 -13.42
CA ALA A 496 3.92 5.70 -12.41
C ALA A 496 4.51 4.31 -12.05
N LEU A 497 3.67 3.29 -11.86
CA LEU A 497 4.14 1.91 -11.63
C LEU A 497 4.95 1.35 -12.80
N LEU A 498 4.60 1.65 -14.05
CA LEU A 498 5.37 1.24 -15.24
C LEU A 498 6.75 1.87 -15.25
N TYR A 499 6.85 3.15 -14.91
CA TYR A 499 8.11 3.89 -14.80
C TYR A 499 9.03 3.32 -13.70
N HIS A 500 8.50 3.19 -12.47
CA HIS A 500 9.23 2.63 -11.33
C HIS A 500 9.61 1.16 -11.53
N SER A 501 8.71 0.33 -12.08
CA SER A 501 8.97 -1.10 -12.29
C SER A 501 10.02 -1.37 -13.37
N ALA A 502 10.08 -0.54 -14.43
CA ALA A 502 11.13 -0.61 -15.44
C ALA A 502 12.52 -0.31 -14.86
N ARG A 503 12.62 0.66 -13.93
CA ARG A 503 13.85 0.93 -13.16
C ARG A 503 14.22 -0.26 -12.26
N ASN A 504 13.27 -0.79 -11.50
CA ASN A 504 13.50 -1.93 -10.61
C ASN A 504 13.94 -3.19 -11.36
N ASP A 505 13.42 -3.41 -12.57
CA ASP A 505 13.84 -4.51 -13.44
C ASP A 505 15.25 -4.31 -14.01
N ARG A 506 15.63 -3.07 -14.42
CA ARG A 506 17.01 -2.74 -14.83
C ARG A 506 18.01 -2.95 -13.70
N ALA A 507 17.70 -2.48 -12.49
CA ALA A 507 18.57 -2.63 -11.32
C ALA A 507 18.77 -4.11 -10.97
N HIS A 508 17.70 -4.91 -11.02
CA HIS A 508 17.80 -6.35 -10.81
C HIS A 508 18.61 -7.05 -11.91
N ALA A 509 18.39 -6.70 -13.19
CA ALA A 509 19.16 -7.26 -14.31
C ALA A 509 20.66 -6.96 -14.17
N ALA A 510 21.04 -5.71 -13.89
CA ALA A 510 22.43 -5.33 -13.67
C ALA A 510 23.07 -6.12 -12.50
N ALA A 511 22.35 -6.32 -11.39
CA ALA A 511 22.83 -7.14 -10.28
C ALA A 511 22.99 -8.63 -10.63
N VAL A 512 22.16 -9.15 -11.56
CA VAL A 512 22.28 -10.51 -12.11
C VAL A 512 23.48 -10.61 -13.05
N ASP A 513 23.69 -9.64 -13.94
CA ASP A 513 24.82 -9.61 -14.88
C ASP A 513 26.17 -9.55 -14.13
N VAL A 514 26.26 -8.73 -13.08
CA VAL A 514 27.43 -8.67 -12.19
C VAL A 514 27.67 -10.03 -11.53
N ALA A 515 26.64 -10.66 -10.96
CA ALA A 515 26.80 -11.97 -10.32
C ALA A 515 27.24 -13.06 -11.32
N ILE A 516 26.69 -13.06 -12.54
CA ILE A 516 27.09 -13.98 -13.62
C ILE A 516 28.56 -13.75 -14.00
N TRP A 517 28.99 -12.49 -14.16
CA TRP A 517 30.36 -12.11 -14.49
C TRP A 517 31.37 -12.57 -13.41
N GLU A 518 30.99 -12.51 -12.14
CA GLU A 518 31.79 -12.99 -11.00
C GLU A 518 31.69 -14.52 -10.76
N GLY A 519 30.91 -15.25 -11.56
CA GLY A 519 30.66 -16.68 -11.36
C GLY A 519 29.85 -17.01 -10.09
N ARG A 520 29.11 -16.04 -9.54
CA ARG A 520 28.22 -16.20 -8.38
C ARG A 520 26.81 -16.60 -8.81
N SER A 521 26.06 -17.24 -7.93
CA SER A 521 24.64 -17.49 -8.16
C SER A 521 23.88 -16.16 -8.28
N PRO A 522 22.96 -16.01 -9.26
CA PRO A 522 22.16 -14.79 -9.41
C PRO A 522 21.46 -14.39 -8.10
N PRO A 523 21.50 -13.10 -7.71
CA PRO A 523 20.84 -12.63 -6.51
C PRO A 523 19.32 -12.74 -6.66
N LYS A 524 18.61 -12.88 -5.54
CA LYS A 524 17.17 -12.68 -5.52
C LYS A 524 16.86 -11.20 -5.71
N ARG A 525 15.77 -10.90 -6.42
CA ARG A 525 15.19 -9.56 -6.50
C ARG A 525 14.99 -8.97 -5.09
N GLU A 526 15.32 -7.70 -4.93
CA GLU A 526 15.06 -6.99 -3.68
C GLU A 526 13.56 -6.67 -3.55
N MET A 527 12.96 -7.07 -2.43
CA MET A 527 11.51 -6.99 -2.22
C MET A 527 11.10 -5.90 -1.22
N GLY A 528 12.07 -5.25 -0.57
CA GLY A 528 11.86 -4.22 0.46
C GLY A 528 11.93 -2.79 -0.10
N PHE A 529 12.28 -1.84 0.77
CA PHE A 529 12.69 -0.50 0.38
C PHE A 529 14.20 -0.50 0.15
N THR A 530 14.65 -0.14 -1.05
CA THR A 530 16.07 0.06 -1.36
C THR A 530 16.51 1.43 -0.83
N GLY A 531 17.80 1.65 -0.53
CA GLY A 531 18.29 2.96 -0.07
C GLY A 531 17.93 4.11 -1.04
N GLU A 532 17.97 3.85 -2.34
CA GLU A 532 17.60 4.81 -3.38
C GLU A 532 16.08 5.09 -3.47
N ASN A 533 15.22 4.25 -2.90
CA ASN A 533 13.78 4.54 -2.79
C ASN A 533 13.49 5.57 -1.67
N LEU A 534 14.52 6.06 -0.97
CA LEU A 534 14.44 6.71 0.33
C LEU A 534 15.35 7.95 0.39
N GLU A 535 16.53 7.87 -0.23
CA GLU A 535 17.38 9.03 -0.51
C GLU A 535 16.71 9.96 -1.52
N VAL A 536 16.59 11.23 -1.12
CA VAL A 536 15.90 12.36 -1.77
C VAL A 536 15.87 12.29 -3.30
N GLY A 537 14.81 11.71 -3.85
CA GLY A 537 14.59 11.63 -5.29
C GLY A 537 13.17 11.28 -5.71
N GLU A 538 12.94 11.40 -7.01
CA GLU A 538 11.72 11.05 -7.77
C GLU A 538 11.26 9.57 -7.59
N TRP A 539 12.22 8.70 -7.26
CA TRP A 539 12.14 7.25 -7.41
C TRP A 539 11.60 6.49 -6.19
N GLY A 540 11.17 7.25 -5.18
CA GLY A 540 10.87 6.72 -3.86
C GLY A 540 9.42 6.35 -3.61
N PHE A 541 9.23 5.58 -2.53
CA PHE A 541 8.00 5.72 -1.78
C PHE A 541 8.00 7.14 -1.18
N GLY A 542 6.89 7.86 -1.25
CA GLY A 542 6.95 9.27 -0.87
C GLY A 542 5.66 10.00 -1.11
N GLY A 543 4.62 9.55 -0.44
CA GLY A 543 3.45 10.40 -0.23
C GLY A 543 3.63 11.35 0.93
N VAL A 544 2.67 12.26 1.01
CA VAL A 544 2.12 12.80 2.25
C VAL A 544 1.56 11.67 3.13
N GLY A 545 1.69 11.78 4.46
CA GLY A 545 1.01 10.88 5.40
C GLY A 545 -0.47 11.25 5.53
N LEU A 546 -1.17 10.68 6.52
CA LEU A 546 -2.56 11.11 6.78
C LEU A 546 -2.62 12.61 7.13
N GLY A 547 -1.62 13.10 7.89
CA GLY A 547 -1.43 14.50 8.27
C GLY A 547 -1.55 15.47 7.09
N GLU A 548 -0.66 15.34 6.11
CA GLU A 548 -0.58 16.26 4.98
C GLU A 548 -1.50 15.83 3.80
N TRP A 549 -2.16 14.67 3.86
CA TRP A 549 -3.19 14.25 2.90
C TRP A 549 -4.59 14.77 3.26
N LEU A 550 -4.97 14.66 4.53
CA LEU A 550 -6.34 14.92 5.01
C LEU A 550 -6.43 16.16 5.90
N GLY A 551 -5.31 16.78 6.26
CA GLY A 551 -5.29 18.13 6.83
C GLY A 551 -6.00 19.12 5.89
N GLU A 552 -6.80 20.00 6.47
CA GLU A 552 -7.42 21.10 5.73
C GLU A 552 -6.35 22.13 5.37
N GLY A 553 -6.51 22.77 4.21
CA GLY A 553 -5.49 23.62 3.64
C GLY A 553 -5.24 24.87 4.49
N GLN A 554 -4.01 25.06 4.91
CA GLN A 554 -3.51 26.36 5.36
C GLN A 554 -2.29 26.69 4.49
N GLU A 555 -2.28 27.91 3.96
CA GLU A 555 -1.23 28.50 3.09
C GLU A 555 -1.15 27.99 1.63
N ARG A 556 -2.11 28.44 0.80
CA ARG A 556 -1.82 29.14 -0.49
C ARG A 556 -3.04 29.88 -1.09
N GLU A 557 -3.84 30.52 -0.25
CA GLU A 557 -4.80 31.57 -0.65
C GLU A 557 -4.46 32.85 0.10
N GLU A 558 -3.40 33.56 -0.32
CA GLU A 558 -3.15 34.99 -0.09
C GLU A 558 -1.82 35.38 -0.75
N ASP A 559 -1.85 35.71 -2.05
CA ASP A 559 -1.13 36.91 -2.57
C ASP A 559 -1.68 37.32 -3.96
N VAL A 560 -2.98 37.64 -4.01
CA VAL A 560 -3.57 38.39 -5.12
C VAL A 560 -4.19 39.67 -4.54
N GLY A 561 -3.34 40.66 -4.27
CA GLY A 561 -3.83 42.04 -4.06
C GLY A 561 -3.04 42.97 -3.15
N ALA A 562 -1.78 43.33 -3.49
CA ALA A 562 -1.18 44.58 -2.99
C ALA A 562 0.04 45.11 -3.78
N ARG A 563 -0.09 45.35 -5.09
CA ARG A 563 0.68 46.36 -5.85
C ARG A 563 0.00 46.50 -7.22
N GLY A 564 -0.37 47.68 -7.70
CA GLY A 564 0.29 48.98 -7.49
C GLY A 564 0.93 49.33 -8.83
N GLU A 565 0.29 50.23 -9.57
CA GLU A 565 0.53 50.56 -10.98
C GLU A 565 2.01 50.84 -11.30
N GLU A 566 2.51 50.24 -12.39
CA GLU A 566 3.42 50.81 -13.42
C GLU A 566 4.13 49.68 -14.22
N GLY A 567 4.24 49.83 -15.56
CA GLY A 567 5.15 49.03 -16.40
C GLY A 567 4.51 48.18 -17.51
N GLU A 568 4.67 48.60 -18.77
CA GLU A 568 4.34 47.81 -19.97
C GLU A 568 5.43 46.75 -20.27
N GLU A 569 5.45 45.63 -19.53
CA GLU A 569 6.29 44.46 -19.87
C GLU A 569 5.44 43.17 -19.95
N GLY A 570 4.46 43.17 -20.86
CA GLY A 570 3.37 42.19 -20.86
C GLY A 570 3.16 41.39 -22.15
N GLU A 571 4.19 40.78 -22.74
CA GLU A 571 3.95 39.74 -23.77
C GLU A 571 5.04 38.67 -23.99
N GLU A 572 6.32 38.93 -23.69
CA GLU A 572 7.39 37.93 -23.95
C GLU A 572 7.58 36.89 -22.83
N GLY A 573 7.53 37.28 -21.55
CA GLY A 573 7.67 36.32 -20.44
C GLY A 573 6.58 35.24 -20.47
N ARG A 574 5.33 35.65 -20.71
CA ARG A 574 4.16 34.76 -20.78
C ARG A 574 4.17 33.81 -21.98
N LYS A 575 4.99 34.07 -23.01
CA LYS A 575 5.22 33.14 -24.12
C LYS A 575 6.27 32.08 -23.76
N ARG A 576 7.33 32.44 -23.02
CA ARG A 576 8.37 31.48 -22.60
C ARG A 576 7.83 30.41 -21.64
N ASP A 577 7.13 30.82 -20.58
CA ASP A 577 6.51 29.88 -19.62
C ASP A 577 5.52 28.93 -20.31
N GLY A 578 4.82 29.43 -21.35
CA GLY A 578 3.87 28.65 -22.16
C GLY A 578 4.52 27.72 -23.19
N GLU A 579 5.71 28.04 -23.68
CA GLU A 579 6.49 27.16 -24.57
C GLU A 579 7.22 26.06 -23.79
N GLU A 580 7.79 26.38 -22.62
CA GLU A 580 8.46 25.44 -21.72
C GLU A 580 7.45 24.40 -21.19
N SER A 581 6.32 24.86 -20.62
CA SER A 581 5.23 23.97 -20.16
C SER A 581 4.66 23.08 -21.27
N LYS A 582 4.63 23.56 -22.53
CA LYS A 582 4.20 22.76 -23.68
C LYS A 582 5.23 21.71 -24.09
N GLY A 583 6.52 22.01 -23.93
CA GLY A 583 7.62 21.06 -24.08
C GLY A 583 7.52 19.91 -23.09
N ASP A 584 7.26 20.21 -21.82
CA ASP A 584 7.11 19.21 -20.76
C ASP A 584 5.90 18.28 -20.98
N VAL A 585 4.77 18.83 -21.43
CA VAL A 585 3.57 18.04 -21.79
C VAL A 585 3.85 17.05 -22.93
N GLU A 586 4.51 17.47 -24.00
CA GLU A 586 4.84 16.55 -25.12
C GLU A 586 5.94 15.54 -24.72
N LEU A 587 6.91 15.93 -23.89
CA LEU A 587 7.93 15.02 -23.36
C LEU A 587 7.30 13.91 -22.49
N ALA A 588 6.39 14.27 -21.59
CA ALA A 588 5.65 13.31 -20.78
C ALA A 588 4.71 12.43 -21.61
N ARG A 589 4.04 13.00 -22.62
CA ARG A 589 3.21 12.25 -23.57
C ARG A 589 4.05 11.23 -24.35
N GLY A 590 5.25 11.63 -24.78
CA GLY A 590 6.25 10.75 -25.38
C GLY A 590 6.64 9.60 -24.47
N GLU A 591 7.01 9.87 -23.20
CA GLU A 591 7.33 8.81 -22.24
C GLU A 591 6.14 7.89 -21.94
N ILE A 592 4.91 8.42 -21.81
CA ILE A 592 3.70 7.60 -21.66
C ILE A 592 3.51 6.71 -22.90
N GLY A 593 3.75 7.24 -24.10
CA GLY A 593 3.81 6.48 -25.36
C GLY A 593 4.85 5.36 -25.30
N ARG A 594 6.09 5.69 -24.97
CA ARG A 594 7.23 4.77 -24.82
C ARG A 594 6.97 3.67 -23.78
N LEU A 595 6.38 4.01 -22.63
CA LEU A 595 6.01 3.05 -21.57
C LEU A 595 4.88 2.13 -22.02
N ARG A 596 3.86 2.65 -22.70
CA ARG A 596 2.67 1.88 -23.14
C ARG A 596 2.82 1.20 -24.51
N GLY A 597 3.89 1.48 -25.25
CA GLY A 597 4.21 0.85 -26.53
C GLY A 597 3.46 1.46 -27.71
N ARG A 598 3.34 2.80 -27.71
CA ARG A 598 2.80 3.61 -28.80
C ARG A 598 3.90 4.45 -29.46
N GLU A 599 4.92 3.77 -29.99
CA GLU A 599 5.97 4.32 -30.87
C GLU A 599 6.29 3.28 -31.95
#